data_AF-A0A351QYE5-F1
#
_entry.id   AF-A0A351QYE5-F1
#
_cell.length_a   1.000
_cell.length_b   1.000
_cell.length_c   1.000
_cell.angle_alpha   90.00
_cell.angle_beta   90.00
_cell.angle_gamma   90.00
#
_symmetry.space_group_name_H-M   'P 1'
#
loop_
_entity.id
_entity.type
_entity.pdbx_description
1 polymer ?
#
loop_
_entity_poly.entity_id
_entity_poly.type
_entity_poly.pdbx_seq_one_letter_code
_entity_poly.pdbx_strand_id
1 'polypeptide(L)'
;MYCEKRFFIICILLFLTFNLSGCFGPGMNDYTYTLVKDYRLSHSSSNDIVIFKNDDNMGIKTIIHAKVTKVAWDDNFILAEQIPLIEETMELDKTKLNYWIIDVNTEEIYGPLTKEELELKRSELQIDSSLELKDPEKFKYLRDKQENK
;
A
#
# COMPACT_ATOMS: atom_id res chain seq x y z
N MET A 1 -3.45 -22.24 62.29
CA MET A 1 -2.86 -21.10 61.56
C MET A 1 -2.32 -21.55 60.18
N TYR A 2 -3.19 -22.07 59.30
CA TYR A 2 -2.83 -22.51 57.93
C TYR A 2 -3.86 -22.09 56.86
N CYS A 3 -4.94 -21.40 57.25
CA CYS A 3 -6.07 -21.10 56.35
C CYS A 3 -5.81 -19.86 55.47
N GLU A 4 -5.10 -18.86 55.99
CA GLU A 4 -4.86 -17.60 55.26
C GLU A 4 -3.80 -17.72 54.15
N LYS A 5 -2.82 -18.61 54.33
CA LYS A 5 -1.76 -18.84 53.31
C LYS A 5 -2.28 -19.58 52.07
N ARG A 6 -3.30 -20.43 52.22
CA ARG A 6 -3.90 -21.19 51.11
C ARG A 6 -4.76 -20.30 50.21
N PHE A 7 -5.46 -19.33 50.80
CA PHE A 7 -6.27 -18.37 50.04
C PHE A 7 -5.38 -17.45 49.18
N PHE A 8 -4.26 -17.00 49.74
CA PHE A 8 -3.29 -16.15 49.03
C PHE A 8 -2.67 -16.86 47.81
N ILE A 9 -2.38 -18.16 47.91
CA ILE A 9 -1.84 -18.96 46.80
C ILE A 9 -2.88 -19.15 45.68
N ILE A 10 -4.15 -19.32 46.02
CA ILE A 10 -5.24 -19.45 45.04
C ILE A 10 -5.45 -18.14 44.28
N CYS A 11 -5.36 -16.98 44.95
CA CYS A 11 -5.44 -15.67 44.31
C CYS A 11 -4.25 -15.39 43.37
N ILE A 12 -3.04 -15.83 43.74
CA ILE A 12 -1.84 -15.70 42.89
C ILE A 12 -1.93 -16.58 41.63
N LEU A 13 -2.46 -17.81 41.76
CA LEU A 13 -2.67 -18.73 40.63
C LEU A 13 -3.75 -18.24 39.66
N LEU A 14 -4.82 -17.60 40.15
CA LEU A 14 -5.85 -16.98 39.30
C LEU A 14 -5.31 -15.75 38.55
N PHE A 15 -4.44 -14.95 39.16
CA PHE A 15 -3.82 -13.79 38.53
C PHE A 15 -2.82 -14.16 37.41
N LEU A 16 -2.18 -15.34 37.51
CA LEU A 16 -1.25 -15.86 36.50
C LEU A 16 -1.95 -16.30 35.20
N THR A 17 -3.24 -16.65 35.25
CA THR A 17 -4.01 -17.08 34.06
C THR A 17 -4.55 -15.92 33.20
N PHE A 18 -4.39 -14.66 33.64
CA PHE A 18 -4.93 -13.49 32.95
C PHE A 18 -3.94 -12.80 31.99
N ASN A 19 -2.78 -13.41 31.72
CA ASN A 19 -1.75 -12.86 30.82
C ASN A 19 -1.74 -13.49 29.41
N LEU A 20 -2.80 -14.19 29.00
CA LEU A 20 -3.01 -14.56 27.58
C LEU A 20 -3.94 -13.55 26.89
N SER A 21 -3.63 -12.26 27.02
CA SER A 21 -4.25 -11.21 26.21
C SER A 21 -3.25 -10.71 25.17
N GLY A 22 -3.49 -11.10 23.92
CA GLY A 22 -2.91 -10.45 22.74
C GLY A 22 -2.02 -11.35 21.90
N CYS A 23 -2.63 -12.17 21.05
CA CYS A 23 -1.97 -12.54 19.80
C CYS A 23 -1.94 -11.28 18.92
N PHE A 24 -0.98 -10.37 19.16
CA PHE A 24 -0.62 -9.34 18.17
C PHE A 24 0.12 -10.07 17.05
N GLY A 25 -0.62 -10.68 16.12
CA GLY A 25 -0.07 -11.10 14.85
C GLY A 25 0.21 -9.84 14.02
N PRO A 26 1.45 -9.56 13.58
CA PRO A 26 1.69 -8.39 12.78
C PRO A 26 1.34 -8.71 11.31
N GLY A 27 0.10 -8.42 10.93
CA GLY A 27 -0.24 -8.06 9.57
C GLY A 27 -0.63 -6.59 9.59
N MET A 28 0.14 -5.73 8.93
CA MET A 28 -0.23 -4.33 8.67
C MET A 28 -1.70 -4.28 8.27
N ASN A 29 -2.50 -3.51 8.99
CA ASN A 29 -3.92 -3.35 8.71
C ASN A 29 -4.12 -3.01 7.22
N ASP A 30 -5.03 -3.71 6.56
CA ASP A 30 -5.39 -3.41 5.18
C ASP A 30 -5.74 -1.93 5.06
N TYR A 31 -5.26 -1.29 4.00
CA TYR A 31 -5.58 0.11 3.76
C TYR A 31 -5.83 0.36 2.28
N THR A 32 -6.72 1.30 2.02
CA THR A 32 -6.98 1.82 0.69
C THR A 32 -7.14 3.32 0.80
N TYR A 33 -6.56 4.05 -0.16
CA TYR A 33 -6.77 5.49 -0.27
C TYR A 33 -6.84 5.92 -1.73
N THR A 34 -7.52 7.03 -1.96
CA THR A 34 -7.57 7.69 -3.25
C THR A 34 -6.24 8.37 -3.53
N LEU A 35 -5.70 8.14 -4.72
CA LEU A 35 -4.56 8.90 -5.24
C LEU A 35 -5.13 10.22 -5.81
N VAL A 36 -5.81 10.10 -6.94
CA VAL A 36 -6.42 11.23 -7.65
C VAL A 36 -7.60 10.72 -8.48
N LYS A 37 -8.69 11.50 -8.55
CA LYS A 37 -9.94 11.11 -9.20
C LYS A 37 -10.38 9.71 -8.75
N ASP A 38 -10.57 8.79 -9.71
CA ASP A 38 -11.05 7.42 -9.45
C ASP A 38 -9.92 6.41 -9.27
N TYR A 39 -8.66 6.85 -9.29
CA TYR A 39 -7.51 6.01 -9.03
C TYR A 39 -7.27 5.86 -7.53
N ARG A 40 -7.09 4.61 -7.13
CA ARG A 40 -6.90 4.22 -5.73
C ARG A 40 -5.73 3.26 -5.61
N LEU A 41 -5.06 3.33 -4.47
CA LEU A 41 -4.08 2.34 -4.06
C LEU A 41 -4.68 1.47 -2.96
N SER A 42 -4.55 0.15 -3.10
CA SER A 42 -4.95 -0.83 -2.08
C SER A 42 -3.75 -1.64 -1.63
N HIS A 43 -3.60 -1.81 -0.32
CA HIS A 43 -2.69 -2.73 0.34
C HIS A 43 -3.52 -3.75 1.12
N SER A 44 -3.52 -5.00 0.65
CA SER A 44 -4.18 -6.17 1.26
C SER A 44 -3.18 -7.15 1.87
N SER A 45 -1.90 -7.03 1.51
CA SER A 45 -0.81 -7.76 2.17
C SER A 45 0.53 -7.10 1.88
N SER A 46 1.59 -7.56 2.56
CA SER A 46 2.95 -7.09 2.32
C SER A 46 3.44 -7.29 0.88
N ASN A 47 2.84 -8.22 0.13
CA ASN A 47 3.18 -8.47 -1.28
C ASN A 47 2.07 -8.04 -2.24
N ASP A 48 0.92 -7.61 -1.75
CA ASP A 48 -0.25 -7.27 -2.56
C ASP A 48 -0.61 -5.80 -2.33
N ILE A 49 0.10 -4.96 -3.08
CA ILE A 49 -0.10 -3.52 -3.14
C ILE A 49 -0.32 -3.16 -4.60
N VAL A 50 -1.51 -2.68 -4.92
CA VAL A 50 -1.98 -2.47 -6.31
C VAL A 50 -2.52 -1.07 -6.50
N ILE A 51 -2.45 -0.57 -7.74
CA ILE A 51 -3.18 0.63 -8.16
C ILE A 51 -4.30 0.19 -9.09
N PHE A 52 -5.52 0.63 -8.79
CA PHE A 52 -6.71 0.34 -9.57
C PHE A 52 -7.50 1.62 -9.83
N LYS A 53 -8.36 1.58 -10.83
CA LYS A 53 -9.32 2.63 -11.14
C LYS A 53 -10.73 2.09 -10.96
N ASN A 54 -11.57 2.87 -10.30
CA ASN A 54 -13.02 2.65 -10.34
C ASN A 54 -13.57 3.24 -11.64
N ASP A 55 -14.20 2.42 -12.45
CA ASP A 55 -14.94 2.85 -13.63
C ASP A 55 -16.43 2.67 -13.35
N ASP A 56 -17.22 3.74 -13.46
CA ASP A 56 -18.65 3.72 -13.15
C ASP A 56 -19.44 2.72 -14.01
N ASN A 57 -18.95 2.38 -15.22
CA ASN A 57 -19.61 1.47 -16.14
C ASN A 57 -19.01 0.06 -16.13
N MET A 58 -17.69 -0.05 -15.94
CA MET A 58 -16.96 -1.33 -16.07
C MET A 58 -16.55 -1.95 -14.72
N GLY A 59 -16.75 -1.24 -13.60
CA GLY A 59 -16.36 -1.70 -12.27
C GLY A 59 -14.88 -1.43 -11.95
N ILE A 60 -14.26 -2.32 -11.19
CA ILE A 60 -12.87 -2.14 -10.73
C ILE A 60 -11.90 -2.69 -11.78
N LYS A 61 -11.00 -1.85 -12.27
CA LYS A 61 -9.91 -2.24 -13.18
C LYS A 61 -8.56 -2.05 -12.51
N THR A 62 -7.81 -3.13 -12.30
CA THR A 62 -6.41 -3.04 -11.87
C THR A 62 -5.57 -2.43 -12.99
N ILE A 63 -4.83 -1.37 -12.66
CA ILE A 63 -3.98 -0.63 -13.60
C ILE A 63 -2.52 -1.06 -13.43
N ILE A 64 -2.05 -1.14 -12.19
CA ILE A 64 -0.71 -1.63 -11.86
C ILE A 64 -0.88 -2.75 -10.85
N HIS A 65 -0.48 -3.95 -11.25
CA HIS A 65 -0.50 -5.15 -10.43
C HIS A 65 0.56 -5.10 -9.33
N ALA A 66 0.48 -6.03 -8.39
CA ALA A 66 1.41 -6.11 -7.29
C ALA A 66 2.85 -6.43 -7.76
N LYS A 67 3.89 -5.97 -7.06
CA LYS A 67 3.88 -5.17 -5.83
C LYS A 67 4.31 -3.73 -6.11
N VAL A 68 3.43 -2.76 -5.89
CA VAL A 68 3.79 -1.34 -5.85
C VAL A 68 4.63 -1.07 -4.60
N THR A 69 5.88 -0.65 -4.77
CA THR A 69 6.83 -0.37 -3.68
C THR A 69 6.93 1.10 -3.34
N LYS A 70 6.67 1.98 -4.31
CA LYS A 70 6.59 3.43 -4.12
C LYS A 70 5.52 4.04 -4.99
N VAL A 71 4.97 5.15 -4.52
CA VAL A 71 3.95 5.93 -5.23
C VAL A 71 4.18 7.43 -5.01
N ALA A 72 3.82 8.22 -6.01
CA ALA A 72 3.67 9.67 -5.93
C ALA A 72 2.54 10.08 -6.86
N TRP A 73 1.84 11.17 -6.54
CA TRP A 73 0.79 11.67 -7.41
C TRP A 73 0.53 13.16 -7.17
N ASP A 74 0.01 13.81 -8.19
CA ASP A 74 -0.59 15.15 -8.14
C ASP A 74 -1.97 15.11 -8.83
N ASP A 75 -2.50 16.27 -9.21
CA ASP A 75 -3.81 16.36 -9.86
C ASP A 75 -3.83 15.80 -11.31
N ASN A 76 -2.67 15.61 -11.93
CA ASN A 76 -2.50 15.26 -13.34
C ASN A 76 -1.83 13.90 -13.56
N PHE A 77 -0.94 13.48 -12.66
CA PHE A 77 -0.11 12.30 -12.84
C PHE A 77 -0.05 11.42 -11.61
N ILE A 78 0.09 10.11 -11.86
CA ILE A 78 0.48 9.12 -10.86
C ILE A 78 1.80 8.50 -11.33
N LEU A 79 2.78 8.46 -10.43
CA LEU A 79 4.04 7.74 -10.59
C LEU A 79 4.04 6.53 -9.67
N ALA A 80 4.54 5.39 -10.16
CA ALA A 80 4.70 4.20 -9.34
C ALA A 80 6.00 3.46 -9.63
N GLU A 81 6.57 2.87 -8.59
CA GLU A 81 7.64 1.87 -8.65
C GLU A 81 7.03 0.51 -8.31
N GLN A 82 7.38 -0.51 -9.07
CA GLN A 82 6.78 -1.84 -8.97
C GLN A 82 7.87 -2.93 -9.03
N ILE A 83 7.78 -3.91 -8.13
CA ILE A 83 8.43 -5.20 -8.31
C ILE A 83 7.42 -6.12 -9.03
N PRO A 84 7.65 -6.51 -10.29
CA PRO A 84 6.68 -7.30 -11.05
C PRO A 84 6.59 -8.74 -10.54
N LEU A 85 5.53 -9.43 -10.94
CA LEU A 85 5.41 -10.88 -10.76
C LEU A 85 6.07 -11.62 -11.92
N ILE A 86 6.69 -12.76 -11.63
CA ILE A 86 7.09 -13.75 -12.61
C ILE A 86 5.81 -14.46 -13.07
N GLU A 87 5.50 -14.43 -14.37
CA GLU A 87 4.22 -14.92 -14.89
C GLU A 87 4.00 -16.41 -14.59
N GLU A 88 5.06 -17.22 -14.63
CA GLU A 88 4.96 -18.67 -14.46
C GLU A 88 4.76 -19.09 -13.00
N THR A 89 5.38 -18.38 -12.06
CA THR A 89 5.38 -18.75 -10.63
C THR A 89 4.46 -17.90 -9.78
N MET A 90 4.02 -16.74 -10.30
CA MET A 90 3.30 -15.71 -9.54
C MET A 90 4.07 -15.21 -8.32
N GLU A 91 5.40 -15.37 -8.31
CA GLU A 91 6.29 -14.83 -7.28
C GLU A 91 6.83 -13.46 -7.69
N LEU A 92 7.24 -12.64 -6.71
CA LEU A 92 7.87 -11.35 -7.00
C LEU A 92 9.25 -11.52 -7.63
N ASP A 93 9.44 -10.96 -8.83
CA ASP A 93 10.74 -10.85 -9.47
C ASP A 93 11.55 -9.70 -8.85
N LYS A 94 12.18 -9.98 -7.69
CA LYS A 94 13.01 -9.00 -6.96
C LYS A 94 14.27 -8.58 -7.73
N THR A 95 14.55 -9.16 -8.89
CA THR A 95 15.67 -8.76 -9.76
C THR A 95 15.29 -7.62 -10.69
N LYS A 96 13.97 -7.35 -10.85
CA LYS A 96 13.44 -6.30 -11.70
C LYS A 96 12.75 -5.21 -10.89
N LEU A 97 12.79 -4.03 -11.47
CA LEU A 97 12.10 -2.85 -10.95
C LEU A 97 11.51 -2.11 -12.15
N ASN A 98 10.18 -2.05 -12.19
CA ASN A 98 9.43 -1.37 -13.22
C ASN A 98 8.95 -0.02 -12.68
N TYR A 99 8.90 0.96 -13.55
CA TYR A 99 8.33 2.26 -13.26
C TYR A 99 7.14 2.54 -14.17
N TRP A 100 6.21 3.33 -13.67
CA TRP A 100 4.97 3.64 -14.35
C TRP A 100 4.66 5.12 -14.21
N ILE A 101 4.13 5.70 -15.28
CA ILE A 101 3.49 7.02 -15.27
C ILE A 101 2.06 6.84 -15.79
N ILE A 102 1.08 7.36 -15.08
CA ILE A 102 -0.31 7.44 -15.53
C ILE A 102 -0.64 8.92 -15.67
N ASP A 103 -1.01 9.34 -16.88
CA ASP A 103 -1.68 10.63 -17.08
C ASP A 103 -3.17 10.45 -16.79
N VAL A 104 -3.65 11.08 -15.74
CA VAL A 104 -5.03 10.87 -15.25
C VAL A 104 -6.04 11.76 -15.98
N ASN A 105 -5.59 12.66 -16.85
CA ASN A 105 -6.44 13.49 -17.69
C ASN A 105 -6.72 12.82 -19.04
N THR A 106 -5.71 12.17 -19.61
CA THR A 106 -5.82 11.46 -20.89
C THR A 106 -6.06 9.95 -20.72
N GLU A 107 -5.88 9.44 -19.49
CA GLU A 107 -5.91 8.01 -19.14
C GLU A 107 -4.81 7.18 -19.81
N GLU A 108 -3.78 7.84 -20.34
CA GLU A 108 -2.62 7.17 -20.92
C GLU A 108 -1.73 6.57 -19.81
N ILE A 109 -1.27 5.35 -20.06
CA ILE A 109 -0.41 4.59 -19.14
C ILE A 109 0.92 4.32 -19.84
N TYR A 110 1.99 4.81 -19.25
CA TYR A 110 3.36 4.60 -19.71
C TYR A 110 4.05 3.62 -18.78
N GLY A 111 4.27 2.41 -19.28
CA GLY A 111 5.08 1.40 -18.61
C GLY A 111 4.80 -0.02 -19.12
N PRO A 112 5.53 -1.01 -18.60
CA PRO A 112 6.60 -0.87 -17.61
C PRO A 112 7.83 -0.15 -18.18
N LEU A 113 8.41 0.78 -17.43
CA LEU A 113 9.61 1.55 -17.78
C LEU A 113 10.81 1.13 -16.92
N THR A 114 12.01 1.29 -17.45
CA THR A 114 13.26 1.38 -16.68
C THR A 114 13.36 2.73 -15.96
N LYS A 115 14.37 2.88 -15.08
CA LYS A 115 14.58 4.15 -14.37
C LYS A 115 14.96 5.28 -15.33
N GLU A 116 15.79 4.97 -16.32
CA GLU A 116 16.23 5.92 -17.35
C GLU A 116 15.04 6.36 -18.22
N GLU A 117 14.18 5.43 -18.61
CA GLU A 117 12.96 5.72 -19.37
C GLU A 117 11.94 6.52 -18.56
N LEU A 118 11.82 6.27 -17.24
CA LEU A 118 10.99 7.08 -16.35
C LEU A 118 11.44 8.54 -16.37
N GLU A 119 12.74 8.81 -16.20
CA GLU A 119 13.24 10.19 -16.16
C GLU A 119 13.10 10.89 -17.51
N LEU A 120 13.32 10.16 -18.61
CA LEU A 120 13.07 10.67 -19.95
C LEU A 120 11.59 11.04 -20.13
N LYS A 121 10.67 10.12 -19.78
CA LYS A 121 9.23 10.34 -19.91
C LYS A 121 8.74 11.45 -18.98
N ARG A 122 9.26 11.56 -17.76
CA ARG A 122 8.98 12.69 -16.84
C ARG A 122 9.35 14.02 -17.48
N SER A 123 10.50 14.10 -18.14
CA SER A 123 10.95 15.31 -18.83
C SER A 123 10.05 15.66 -20.01
N GLU A 124 9.70 14.67 -20.84
CA GLU A 124 8.78 14.84 -21.97
C GLU A 124 7.41 15.35 -21.55
N LEU A 125 6.87 14.81 -20.46
CA LEU A 125 5.57 15.17 -19.88
C LEU A 125 5.64 16.40 -18.97
N GLN A 126 6.83 16.98 -18.78
CA GLN A 126 7.06 18.15 -17.91
C GLN A 126 6.59 17.96 -16.46
N ILE A 127 6.73 16.74 -15.93
CA ILE A 127 6.32 16.40 -14.57
C ILE A 127 7.31 17.02 -13.57
N ASP A 128 6.77 17.71 -12.57
CA ASP A 128 7.55 18.40 -11.54
C ASP A 128 8.54 17.46 -10.85
N SER A 129 9.78 17.91 -10.68
CA SER A 129 10.83 17.12 -10.02
C SER A 129 10.69 16.97 -8.52
N SER A 130 9.85 17.78 -7.90
CA SER A 130 9.44 17.62 -6.51
C SER A 130 8.44 16.48 -6.28
N LEU A 131 7.86 15.91 -7.35
CA LEU A 131 6.95 14.77 -7.26
C LEU A 131 7.71 13.47 -7.02
N GLU A 132 8.11 13.26 -5.78
CA GLU A 132 9.00 12.17 -5.38
C GLU A 132 8.26 10.89 -4.95
N LEU A 133 8.68 9.76 -5.53
CA LEU A 133 8.24 8.41 -5.18
C LEU A 133 8.52 8.09 -3.69
N LYS A 134 7.46 7.79 -2.94
CA LYS A 134 7.51 7.51 -1.50
C LYS A 134 6.81 6.20 -1.18
N ASP A 135 7.17 5.62 -0.04
CA ASP A 135 6.52 4.42 0.48
C ASP A 135 5.00 4.63 0.62
N PRO A 136 4.15 3.75 0.03
CA PRO A 136 2.70 3.86 0.09
C PRO A 136 2.13 3.96 1.50
N GLU A 137 2.80 3.38 2.51
CA GLU A 137 2.35 3.43 3.90
C GLU A 137 2.37 4.84 4.49
N LYS A 138 3.23 5.73 3.98
CA LYS A 138 3.31 7.11 4.47
C LYS A 138 2.00 7.88 4.28
N PHE A 139 1.14 7.39 3.39
CA PHE A 139 -0.08 8.04 2.98
C PHE A 139 -1.35 7.39 3.52
N LYS A 140 -1.26 6.26 4.24
CA LYS A 140 -2.44 5.50 4.71
C LYS A 140 -3.38 6.28 5.63
N TYR A 141 -2.88 7.33 6.28
CA TYR A 141 -3.66 8.22 7.15
C TYR A 141 -4.16 9.50 6.46
N LEU A 142 -3.92 9.66 5.14
CA LEU A 142 -4.50 10.79 4.40
C LEU A 142 -6.03 10.74 4.34
N ARG A 143 -6.63 9.57 4.62
CA ARG A 143 -8.08 9.34 4.75
C ARG A 143 -8.76 10.37 5.67
N ASP A 144 -8.14 10.73 6.79
CA ASP A 144 -8.82 11.50 7.84
C ASP A 144 -8.96 13.00 7.51
N LYS A 145 -8.34 13.48 6.42
CA LYS A 145 -8.42 14.90 6.01
C LYS A 145 -9.48 15.19 4.93
N GLN A 146 -9.92 14.20 4.17
CA GLN A 146 -10.86 14.42 3.07
C GLN A 146 -12.33 14.26 3.45
N GLU A 147 -12.64 13.63 4.59
CA GLU A 147 -14.03 13.48 5.10
C GLU A 147 -14.47 14.63 6.03
N ASN A 148 -13.61 15.62 6.29
CA ASN A 148 -13.89 16.76 7.18
C ASN A 148 -14.10 18.10 6.42
N LYS A 149 -14.50 18.06 5.16
CA LYS A 149 -14.91 19.22 4.36
C LYS A 149 -16.29 18.99 3.76
#